data_AF-A0A5M3Z5T1-F1
#
_entry.id   AF-A0A5M3Z5T1-F1
#
_cell.length_a   1.000
_cell.length_b   1.000
_cell.length_c   1.000
_cell.angle_alpha   90.00
_cell.angle_beta   90.00
_cell.angle_gamma   90.00
#
_symmetry.space_group_name_H-M   'P 1'
#
loop_
_entity.id
_entity.type
_entity.pdbx_description
1 polymer ?
#
loop_
_entity_poly.entity_id
_entity_poly.type
_entity_poly.pdbx_seq_one_letter_code
_entity_poly.pdbx_strand_id
1 'polypeptide(L)'
;MLLNLLPERRKSLRLPKPLGGEPAELQRAFDDGVDIQRPICPVDEHVVKFLSDPKEFRARMDQLGQDSNFLVFLVRQTEAKGYQAVVNEYCFSGGRNDETLFAQLFEGLYHPIIHLAFGVEFDQPTHRFKDGPARVRDAVLGNAAGEVAALAAQFRVQPGELDRRLAEMTSCSAYMAGAAQRPGKPRKIDFFHLHTVTAALAMAVLIAQPWIDAAVKARLMEWKPRVDMVWYVSSGAVELHLEEVLPYSPGASAGMGWRELYGAVRVVHDDGQLAKFVGALRTGEEV
;
A
#
# COMPACT_ATOMS: atom_id res chain seq x y z
N MET A 1 17.52 7.77 -15.37
CA MET A 1 17.86 6.59 -16.20
C MET A 1 16.75 5.53 -16.23
N LEU A 2 15.99 5.29 -15.15
CA LEU A 2 14.89 4.31 -15.10
C LEU A 2 13.60 4.70 -15.86
N LEU A 3 13.33 6.00 -16.07
CA LEU A 3 12.14 6.48 -16.78
C LEU A 3 12.13 6.16 -18.29
N ASN A 4 13.27 5.80 -18.88
CA ASN A 4 13.38 5.50 -20.32
C ASN A 4 13.06 4.03 -20.68
N LEU A 5 12.71 3.17 -19.71
CA LEU A 5 12.51 1.74 -19.93
C LEU A 5 11.04 1.31 -20.20
N LEU A 6 10.09 2.25 -20.21
CA LEU A 6 8.64 1.96 -20.32
C LEU A 6 7.88 2.51 -21.56
N PRO A 7 8.47 2.80 -22.75
CA PRO A 7 7.63 3.26 -23.87
C PRO A 7 6.71 2.17 -24.46
N GLU A 8 7.18 0.93 -24.57
CA GLU A 8 6.60 -0.05 -25.53
C GLU A 8 5.48 -0.96 -24.96
N ARG A 9 5.11 -0.88 -23.68
CA ARG A 9 4.12 -1.79 -23.06
C ARG A 9 2.81 -1.13 -22.61
N ARG A 10 2.42 0.01 -23.20
CA ARG A 10 1.19 0.75 -22.82
C ARG A 10 -0.13 0.18 -23.37
N LYS A 11 -0.14 -0.98 -24.05
CA LYS A 11 -1.28 -1.38 -24.92
C LYS A 11 -2.30 -2.40 -24.39
N SER A 12 -2.26 -2.87 -23.13
CA SER A 12 -3.17 -3.98 -22.74
C SER A 12 -3.91 -3.89 -21.40
N LEU A 13 -3.85 -2.79 -20.65
CA LEU A 13 -4.70 -2.65 -19.45
C LEU A 13 -6.05 -2.02 -19.82
N ARG A 14 -7.13 -2.82 -19.79
CA ARG A 14 -8.54 -2.33 -19.77
C ARG A 14 -8.96 -1.88 -18.36
N LEU A 15 -8.03 -1.33 -17.57
CA LEU A 15 -8.34 -0.66 -16.32
C LEU A 15 -8.19 0.85 -16.59
N PRO A 16 -9.11 1.71 -16.13
CA PRO A 16 -8.88 3.16 -16.18
C PRO A 16 -7.53 3.42 -15.52
N LYS A 17 -6.55 4.01 -16.24
CA LYS A 17 -5.16 4.26 -15.80
C LYS A 17 -5.10 4.42 -14.26
N PRO A 18 -4.86 3.36 -13.47
CA PRO A 18 -5.09 3.43 -12.02
C PRO A 18 -4.14 4.44 -11.37
N LEU A 19 -2.96 4.60 -11.97
CA LEU A 19 -1.91 5.51 -11.52
C LEU A 19 -1.89 6.86 -12.27
N GLY A 20 -2.82 7.08 -13.22
CA GLY A 20 -3.33 8.37 -13.72
C GLY A 20 -2.40 9.50 -14.20
N GLY A 21 -1.10 9.46 -13.92
CA GLY A 21 -0.19 10.57 -14.10
C GLY A 21 0.26 10.73 -15.54
N GLU A 22 0.18 11.96 -16.05
CA GLU A 22 0.82 12.34 -17.30
C GLU A 22 2.34 12.49 -17.08
N PRO A 23 3.19 12.36 -18.12
CA PRO A 23 4.65 12.38 -17.96
C PRO A 23 5.17 13.59 -17.18
N ALA A 24 4.58 14.78 -17.38
CA ALA A 24 4.96 15.99 -16.67
C ALA A 24 4.68 15.92 -15.15
N GLU A 25 3.64 15.20 -14.73
CA GLU A 25 3.30 15.05 -13.32
C GLU A 25 4.20 14.02 -12.63
N LEU A 26 4.56 12.96 -13.36
CA LEU A 26 5.55 11.99 -12.89
C LEU A 26 6.92 12.67 -12.72
N GLN A 27 7.29 13.56 -13.66
CA GLN A 27 8.53 14.33 -13.56
C GLN A 27 8.49 15.30 -12.39
N ARG A 28 7.41 16.08 -12.23
CA ARG A 28 7.22 16.97 -11.08
C ARG A 28 7.36 16.22 -9.75
N ALA A 29 6.61 15.12 -9.57
CA ALA A 29 6.67 14.32 -8.35
C ALA A 29 8.05 13.70 -8.10
N PHE A 30 8.80 13.38 -9.17
CA PHE A 30 10.19 12.95 -9.06
C PHE A 30 11.11 14.09 -8.57
N ASP A 31 10.89 15.30 -9.08
CA ASP A 31 11.68 16.49 -8.75
C ASP A 31 11.39 17.02 -7.33
N ASP A 32 10.16 16.84 -6.82
CA ASP A 32 9.76 17.23 -5.46
C ASP A 32 10.66 16.58 -4.37
N GLY A 33 11.25 15.43 -4.67
CA GLY A 33 12.11 14.69 -3.74
C GLY A 33 13.60 15.00 -3.83
N VAL A 34 14.05 15.88 -4.74
CA VAL A 34 15.50 16.08 -5.02
C VAL A 34 16.29 16.45 -3.77
N ASP A 35 15.76 17.37 -2.95
CA ASP A 35 16.47 17.87 -1.76
C ASP A 35 16.63 16.82 -0.65
N ILE A 36 15.81 15.76 -0.67
CA ILE A 36 15.85 14.68 0.33
C ILE A 36 16.55 13.41 -0.18
N GLN A 37 16.94 13.36 -1.46
CA GLN A 37 17.62 12.21 -2.04
C GLN A 37 19.03 12.06 -1.46
N ARG A 38 19.40 10.80 -1.17
CA ARG A 38 20.75 10.44 -0.71
C ARG A 38 21.58 9.90 -1.89
N PRO A 39 22.91 10.07 -1.88
CA PRO A 39 23.78 9.38 -2.83
C PRO A 39 23.55 7.87 -2.79
N ILE A 40 23.59 7.23 -3.96
CA ILE A 40 23.54 5.77 -4.06
C ILE A 40 24.76 5.17 -3.34
N CYS A 41 24.51 4.17 -2.48
CA CYS A 41 25.58 3.40 -1.84
C CYS A 41 26.39 2.65 -2.92
N PRO A 42 27.73 2.57 -2.80
CA PRO A 42 28.54 1.79 -3.73
C PRO A 42 28.05 0.34 -3.83
N VAL A 43 28.01 -0.18 -5.06
CA VAL A 43 27.65 -1.57 -5.33
C VAL A 43 28.88 -2.46 -5.12
N ASP A 44 28.70 -3.54 -4.36
CA ASP A 44 29.67 -4.61 -4.21
C ASP A 44 29.30 -5.79 -5.11
N GLU A 45 29.99 -5.89 -6.25
CA GLU A 45 29.79 -6.96 -7.25
C GLU A 45 30.05 -8.36 -6.69
N HIS A 46 30.89 -8.50 -5.66
CA HIS A 46 31.06 -9.78 -4.98
C HIS A 46 29.76 -10.15 -4.29
N VAL A 47 29.18 -9.24 -3.49
CA VAL A 47 27.89 -9.47 -2.82
C VAL A 47 26.78 -9.77 -3.82
N VAL A 48 26.66 -8.98 -4.91
CA VAL A 48 25.64 -9.19 -5.95
C VAL A 48 25.66 -10.61 -6.51
N LYS A 49 26.85 -11.20 -6.72
CA LYS A 49 26.97 -12.59 -7.18
C LYS A 49 26.43 -13.59 -6.16
N PHE A 50 26.76 -13.39 -4.88
CA PHE A 50 26.32 -14.26 -3.79
C PHE A 50 24.83 -14.15 -3.48
N LEU A 51 24.15 -13.06 -3.86
CA LEU A 51 22.68 -12.96 -3.70
C LEU A 51 21.89 -14.02 -4.48
N SER A 52 22.53 -14.74 -5.41
CA SER A 52 21.91 -15.92 -6.05
C SER A 52 21.76 -17.11 -5.09
N ASP A 53 22.55 -17.16 -4.01
CA ASP A 53 22.42 -18.16 -2.95
C ASP A 53 21.32 -17.74 -1.95
N PRO A 54 20.30 -18.59 -1.70
CA PRO A 54 19.19 -18.23 -0.82
C PRO A 54 19.59 -17.90 0.63
N LYS A 55 20.65 -18.50 1.17
CA LYS A 55 21.11 -18.21 2.54
C LYS A 55 21.82 -16.86 2.59
N GLU A 56 22.65 -16.57 1.59
CA GLU A 56 23.34 -15.29 1.49
C GLU A 56 22.36 -14.13 1.23
N PHE A 57 21.34 -14.37 0.40
CA PHE A 57 20.21 -13.46 0.21
C PHE A 57 19.52 -13.17 1.56
N ARG A 58 19.16 -14.22 2.31
CA ARG A 58 18.49 -14.08 3.61
C ARG A 58 19.30 -13.29 4.62
N ALA A 59 20.59 -13.58 4.73
CA ALA A 59 21.44 -12.94 5.73
C ALA A 59 21.56 -11.42 5.56
N ARG A 60 21.20 -10.90 4.37
CA ARG A 60 21.39 -9.51 3.97
C ARG A 60 20.11 -8.68 3.85
N MET A 61 18.92 -9.31 3.87
CA MET A 61 17.65 -8.60 3.65
C MET A 61 17.38 -7.45 4.65
N ASP A 62 17.84 -7.58 5.89
CA ASP A 62 17.56 -6.60 6.95
C ASP A 62 18.73 -5.61 7.19
N GLN A 63 19.67 -5.51 6.23
CA GLN A 63 20.87 -4.69 6.36
C GLN A 63 20.74 -3.40 5.53
N LEU A 64 20.65 -2.25 6.22
CA LEU A 64 20.50 -0.89 5.66
C LEU A 64 21.56 -0.46 4.62
N GLY A 65 22.63 -1.24 4.40
CA GLY A 65 23.68 -0.98 3.41
C GLY A 65 23.59 -1.85 2.14
N GLN A 66 22.64 -2.79 2.08
CA GLN A 66 22.59 -3.79 1.00
C GLN A 66 21.63 -3.42 -0.13
N ASP A 67 20.82 -2.36 0.02
CA ASP A 67 19.78 -1.95 -0.93
C ASP A 67 20.29 -1.83 -2.37
N SER A 68 21.47 -1.22 -2.56
CA SER A 68 22.07 -1.05 -3.88
C SER A 68 22.51 -2.38 -4.51
N ASN A 69 22.93 -3.36 -3.70
CA ASN A 69 23.29 -4.69 -4.16
C ASN A 69 22.04 -5.49 -4.55
N PHE A 70 20.98 -5.46 -3.73
CA PHE A 70 19.69 -6.07 -4.07
C PHE A 70 19.07 -5.45 -5.33
N LEU A 71 19.14 -4.13 -5.47
CA LEU A 71 18.65 -3.43 -6.65
C LEU A 71 19.35 -3.92 -7.92
N VAL A 72 20.70 -3.92 -7.94
CA VAL A 72 21.45 -4.40 -9.10
C VAL A 72 21.18 -5.88 -9.38
N PHE A 73 21.12 -6.72 -8.34
CA PHE A 73 20.78 -8.13 -8.48
C PHE A 73 19.41 -8.33 -9.12
N LEU A 74 18.35 -7.70 -8.59
CA LEU A 74 16.97 -7.85 -9.09
C LEU A 74 16.78 -7.24 -10.48
N VAL A 75 17.49 -6.15 -10.80
CA VAL A 75 17.53 -5.61 -12.17
C VAL A 75 18.11 -6.63 -13.14
N ARG A 76 19.25 -7.25 -12.81
CA ARG A 76 19.87 -8.30 -13.65
C ARG A 76 18.96 -9.52 -13.80
N GLN A 77 18.29 -9.95 -12.73
CA GLN A 77 17.29 -11.01 -12.82
C GLN A 77 16.13 -10.60 -13.74
N THR A 78 15.68 -9.36 -13.67
CA THR A 78 14.61 -8.84 -14.53
C THR A 78 15.02 -8.77 -15.99
N GLU A 79 16.26 -8.37 -16.29
CA GLU A 79 16.82 -8.37 -17.65
C GLU A 79 16.95 -9.80 -18.21
N ALA A 80 17.32 -10.77 -17.38
CA ALA A 80 17.56 -12.15 -17.80
C ALA A 80 16.26 -12.95 -18.06
N LYS A 81 15.24 -12.82 -17.19
CA LYS A 81 14.03 -13.66 -17.24
C LYS A 81 12.70 -12.89 -17.25
N GLY A 82 12.75 -11.55 -17.22
CA GLY A 82 11.56 -10.68 -17.20
C GLY A 82 10.97 -10.49 -15.80
N TYR A 83 10.36 -9.33 -15.56
CA TYR A 83 9.87 -8.93 -14.23
C TYR A 83 8.78 -9.86 -13.68
N GLN A 84 7.95 -10.45 -14.55
CA GLN A 84 6.87 -11.36 -14.15
C GLN A 84 7.45 -12.63 -13.51
N ALA A 85 8.50 -13.19 -14.10
CA ALA A 85 9.18 -14.37 -13.57
C ALA A 85 9.90 -14.06 -12.24
N VAL A 86 10.55 -12.89 -12.15
CA VAL A 86 11.19 -12.41 -10.92
C VAL A 86 10.18 -12.26 -9.78
N VAL A 87 9.05 -11.61 -10.03
CA VAL A 87 8.00 -11.45 -9.00
C VAL A 87 7.44 -12.80 -8.55
N ASN A 88 7.16 -13.72 -9.47
CA ASN A 88 6.68 -15.06 -9.10
C ASN A 88 7.72 -15.82 -8.25
N GLU A 89 9.00 -15.78 -8.65
CA GLU A 89 10.07 -16.50 -7.96
C GLU A 89 10.35 -15.93 -6.57
N TYR A 90 10.49 -14.61 -6.45
CA TYR A 90 10.95 -13.97 -5.22
C TYR A 90 9.82 -13.50 -4.30
N CYS A 91 8.56 -13.44 -4.75
CA CYS A 91 7.46 -13.01 -3.89
C CYS A 91 6.36 -14.06 -3.73
N PHE A 92 6.18 -15.01 -4.66
CA PHE A 92 4.99 -15.86 -4.70
C PHE A 92 5.26 -17.37 -4.71
N SER A 93 6.51 -17.81 -4.61
CA SER A 93 6.90 -19.22 -4.80
C SER A 93 6.66 -20.15 -3.59
N GLY A 94 6.35 -19.59 -2.41
CA GLY A 94 6.09 -20.31 -1.15
C GLY A 94 7.31 -20.81 -0.38
N GLY A 95 8.52 -20.38 -0.73
CA GLY A 95 9.76 -20.68 -0.02
C GLY A 95 10.06 -19.69 1.12
N ARG A 96 11.18 -19.88 1.82
CA ARG A 96 11.46 -19.10 3.04
C ARG A 96 11.74 -17.62 2.78
N ASN A 97 12.42 -17.29 1.67
CA ASN A 97 12.82 -15.92 1.37
C ASN A 97 11.67 -15.12 0.76
N ASP A 98 10.93 -15.75 -0.14
CA ASP A 98 9.75 -15.15 -0.75
C ASP A 98 8.61 -14.96 0.24
N GLU A 99 8.42 -15.84 1.24
CA GLU A 99 7.48 -15.57 2.33
C GLU A 99 7.84 -14.29 3.10
N THR A 100 9.14 -13.99 3.22
CA THR A 100 9.61 -12.75 3.87
C THR A 100 9.40 -11.54 2.96
N LEU A 101 9.75 -11.64 1.67
CA LEU A 101 9.52 -10.57 0.71
C LEU A 101 8.02 -10.30 0.50
N PHE A 102 7.19 -11.35 0.50
CA PHE A 102 5.74 -11.26 0.45
C PHE A 102 5.20 -10.48 1.64
N ALA A 103 5.69 -10.76 2.86
CA ALA A 103 5.32 -10.00 4.04
C ALA A 103 5.77 -8.53 3.95
N GLN A 104 6.96 -8.27 3.40
CA GLN A 104 7.49 -6.92 3.21
C GLN A 104 6.69 -6.08 2.20
N LEU A 105 5.91 -6.69 1.29
CA LEU A 105 4.95 -5.96 0.45
C LEU A 105 3.90 -5.18 1.28
N PHE A 106 3.77 -5.51 2.57
CA PHE A 106 2.82 -4.91 3.51
C PHE A 106 3.50 -4.09 4.64
N GLU A 107 4.82 -3.82 4.56
CA GLU A 107 5.58 -3.07 5.57
C GLU A 107 5.89 -1.62 5.12
N GLY A 108 6.12 -0.66 6.06
CA GLY A 108 6.47 0.73 5.69
C GLY A 108 7.14 1.57 6.79
N LEU A 109 8.33 2.13 6.48
CA LEU A 109 9.18 3.00 7.31
C LEU A 109 8.81 4.51 7.14
N TYR A 110 9.02 5.34 8.19
CA TYR A 110 8.65 6.77 8.41
C TYR A 110 7.32 7.07 9.10
N HIS A 111 6.37 6.15 9.06
CA HIS A 111 5.12 6.23 9.82
C HIS A 111 5.28 6.68 11.29
N PRO A 112 6.30 6.22 12.05
CA PRO A 112 6.45 6.58 13.45
C PRO A 112 6.51 8.06 13.83
N ILE A 113 7.32 8.84 13.10
CA ILE A 113 7.52 10.26 13.42
C ILE A 113 6.34 11.10 12.91
N ILE A 114 5.73 10.66 11.80
CA ILE A 114 4.50 11.21 11.25
C ILE A 114 3.33 10.98 12.22
N HIS A 115 3.23 9.77 12.80
CA HIS A 115 2.23 9.43 13.81
C HIS A 115 2.40 10.24 15.10
N LEU A 116 3.65 10.46 15.53
CA LEU A 116 3.97 11.26 16.71
C LEU A 116 3.65 12.75 16.49
N ALA A 117 4.08 13.31 15.36
CA ALA A 117 3.81 14.71 15.01
C ALA A 117 2.31 15.01 14.92
N PHE A 118 1.53 14.12 14.28
CA PHE A 118 0.08 14.29 14.15
C PHE A 118 -0.70 13.98 15.43
N GLY A 119 -0.20 13.06 16.25
CA GLY A 119 -0.73 12.85 17.60
C GLY A 119 -0.65 14.11 18.46
N VAL A 120 0.40 14.92 18.28
CA VAL A 120 0.58 16.22 18.95
C VAL A 120 -0.23 17.33 18.27
N GLU A 121 -0.28 17.39 16.93
CA GLU A 121 -0.95 18.46 16.18
C GLU A 121 -2.49 18.41 16.27
N PHE A 122 -3.09 17.21 16.27
CA PHE A 122 -4.55 17.06 16.20
C PHE A 122 -5.23 16.74 17.52
N ASP A 123 -4.50 16.81 18.65
CA ASP A 123 -5.00 16.44 19.98
C ASP A 123 -5.76 15.10 19.95
N GLN A 124 -5.24 14.16 19.15
CA GLN A 124 -5.70 12.79 19.17
C GLN A 124 -5.21 12.15 20.47
N PRO A 125 -5.96 11.21 21.06
CA PRO A 125 -5.59 10.59 22.33
C PRO A 125 -4.29 9.77 22.21
N THR A 126 -3.14 10.45 22.18
CA THR A 126 -1.80 9.87 22.19
C THR A 126 -1.50 9.14 23.50
N HIS A 127 -2.31 9.38 24.53
CA HIS A 127 -2.31 8.63 25.78
C HIS A 127 -2.59 7.12 25.61
N ARG A 128 -3.07 6.67 24.43
CA ARG A 128 -3.17 5.24 24.09
C ARG A 128 -1.99 4.67 23.31
N PHE A 129 -1.07 5.47 22.77
CA PHE A 129 0.09 5.00 22.01
C PHE A 129 1.36 4.96 22.87
N LYS A 130 1.37 4.14 23.92
CA LYS A 130 2.59 3.94 24.74
C LYS A 130 3.75 3.34 23.94
N ASP A 131 3.44 2.60 22.88
CA ASP A 131 4.39 1.80 22.11
C ASP A 131 4.95 2.50 20.85
N GLY A 132 4.55 3.76 20.63
CA GLY A 132 5.11 4.66 19.63
C GLY A 132 5.23 4.06 18.20
N PRO A 133 6.39 4.21 17.53
CA PRO A 133 6.66 3.73 16.17
C PRO A 133 6.20 2.32 15.84
N ALA A 134 6.38 1.43 16.81
CA ALA A 134 6.35 -0.01 16.63
C ALA A 134 5.05 -0.58 17.17
N ARG A 135 3.98 0.22 17.26
CA ARG A 135 2.67 -0.17 17.82
C ARG A 135 2.08 -1.47 17.25
N VAL A 136 2.39 -1.84 16.00
CA VAL A 136 2.01 -3.16 15.48
C VAL A 136 2.81 -4.27 16.19
N ARG A 137 4.14 -4.17 16.23
CA ARG A 137 5.03 -5.16 16.85
C ARG A 137 4.87 -5.21 18.38
N ASP A 138 5.00 -4.07 19.04
CA ASP A 138 5.14 -3.98 20.49
C ASP A 138 3.77 -3.94 21.19
N ALA A 139 2.74 -3.38 20.55
CA ALA A 139 1.39 -3.32 21.13
C ALA A 139 0.50 -4.47 20.66
N VAL A 140 0.17 -4.51 19.36
CA VAL A 140 -0.82 -5.46 18.83
C VAL A 140 -0.29 -6.89 18.91
N LEU A 141 0.89 -7.14 18.34
CA LEU A 141 1.50 -8.47 18.36
C LEU A 141 2.05 -8.81 19.75
N GLY A 142 2.59 -7.84 20.48
CA GLY A 142 3.09 -8.04 21.84
C GLY A 142 2.02 -8.44 22.85
N ASN A 143 0.81 -7.86 22.76
CA ASN A 143 -0.23 -8.03 23.77
C ASN A 143 -1.44 -8.86 23.31
N ALA A 144 -1.74 -8.92 22.01
CA ALA A 144 -2.98 -9.47 21.48
C ALA A 144 -2.80 -10.33 20.21
N ALA A 145 -1.59 -10.83 19.92
CA ALA A 145 -1.32 -11.61 18.70
C ALA A 145 -2.28 -12.78 18.51
N GLY A 146 -2.58 -13.54 19.58
CA GLY A 146 -3.46 -14.70 19.50
C GLY A 146 -4.90 -14.33 19.11
N GLU A 147 -5.47 -13.29 19.73
CA GLU A 147 -6.83 -12.82 19.46
C GLU A 147 -6.95 -12.22 18.05
N VAL A 148 -5.99 -11.37 17.68
CA VAL A 148 -5.95 -10.75 16.35
C VAL A 148 -5.75 -11.81 15.27
N ALA A 149 -4.88 -12.80 15.49
CA ALA A 149 -4.72 -13.92 14.55
C ALA A 149 -6.00 -14.76 14.44
N ALA A 150 -6.70 -15.02 15.55
CA ALA A 150 -7.95 -15.77 15.55
C ALA A 150 -9.07 -15.05 14.78
N LEU A 151 -9.17 -13.72 14.91
CA LEU A 151 -10.09 -12.90 14.12
C LEU A 151 -9.68 -12.87 12.64
N ALA A 152 -8.40 -12.62 12.35
CA ALA A 152 -7.86 -12.57 10.99
C ALA A 152 -8.10 -13.88 10.23
N ALA A 153 -7.92 -15.02 10.91
CA ALA A 153 -8.03 -16.35 10.33
C ALA A 153 -9.45 -16.71 9.86
N GLN A 154 -10.48 -16.02 10.35
CA GLN A 154 -11.87 -16.21 9.91
C GLN A 154 -12.10 -15.65 8.50
N PHE A 155 -11.38 -14.61 8.11
CA PHE A 155 -11.45 -14.08 6.75
C PHE A 155 -10.68 -14.99 5.80
N ARG A 156 -11.37 -15.60 4.85
CA ARG A 156 -10.79 -16.49 3.84
C ARG A 156 -11.28 -16.10 2.46
N VAL A 157 -10.40 -16.23 1.47
CA VAL A 157 -10.74 -15.92 0.07
C VAL A 157 -10.53 -17.13 -0.81
N GLN A 158 -11.53 -17.45 -1.62
CA GLN A 158 -11.42 -18.46 -2.66
C GLN A 158 -11.01 -17.83 -4.01
N PRO A 159 -10.27 -18.55 -4.87
CA PRO A 159 -9.86 -18.02 -6.19
C PRO A 159 -11.02 -17.61 -7.11
N GLY A 160 -12.23 -18.13 -6.89
CA GLY A 160 -13.42 -17.83 -7.71
C GLY A 160 -14.23 -16.61 -7.30
N GLU A 161 -13.88 -15.91 -6.21
CA GLU A 161 -14.66 -14.78 -5.67
C GLU A 161 -13.88 -13.47 -5.63
N LEU A 162 -12.80 -13.34 -6.41
CA LEU A 162 -11.85 -12.22 -6.32
C LEU A 162 -12.51 -10.85 -6.52
N ASP A 163 -13.41 -10.70 -7.50
CA ASP A 163 -14.07 -9.42 -7.78
C ASP A 163 -14.98 -9.01 -6.61
N ARG A 164 -15.78 -9.94 -6.10
CA ARG A 164 -16.61 -9.71 -4.91
C ARG A 164 -15.75 -9.31 -3.71
N ARG A 165 -14.62 -9.99 -3.48
CA ARG A 165 -13.71 -9.68 -2.38
C ARG A 165 -13.02 -8.33 -2.57
N LEU A 166 -12.73 -7.94 -3.80
CA LEU A 166 -12.18 -6.62 -4.12
C LEU A 166 -13.21 -5.53 -3.79
N ALA A 167 -14.48 -5.71 -4.16
CA ALA A 167 -15.56 -4.78 -3.83
C ALA A 167 -15.77 -4.67 -2.30
N GLU A 168 -15.88 -5.81 -1.60
CA GLU A 168 -16.05 -5.86 -0.14
C GLU A 168 -14.88 -5.19 0.59
N MET A 169 -13.63 -5.52 0.21
CA MET A 169 -12.42 -4.94 0.80
C MET A 169 -12.34 -3.43 0.55
N THR A 170 -12.56 -2.98 -0.69
CA THR A 170 -12.52 -1.56 -1.04
C THR A 170 -13.61 -0.78 -0.30
N SER A 171 -14.82 -1.32 -0.20
CA SER A 171 -15.91 -0.71 0.55
C SER A 171 -15.58 -0.62 2.05
N CYS A 172 -14.97 -1.65 2.63
CA CYS A 172 -14.56 -1.64 4.03
C CYS A 172 -13.46 -0.60 4.29
N SER A 173 -12.44 -0.54 3.42
CA SER A 173 -11.40 0.50 3.49
C SER A 173 -11.99 1.91 3.39
N ALA A 174 -12.91 2.12 2.44
CA ALA A 174 -13.59 3.41 2.25
C ALA A 174 -14.43 3.80 3.48
N TYR A 175 -15.15 2.83 4.05
CA TYR A 175 -15.89 3.01 5.28
C TYR A 175 -14.98 3.41 6.44
N MET A 176 -13.89 2.68 6.68
CA MET A 176 -12.93 3.03 7.75
C MET A 176 -12.36 4.45 7.56
N ALA A 177 -11.93 4.80 6.34
CA ALA A 177 -11.34 6.11 6.07
C ALA A 177 -12.33 7.28 6.13
N GLY A 178 -13.60 7.03 5.77
CA GLY A 178 -14.66 8.04 5.78
C GLY A 178 -15.39 8.15 7.12
N ALA A 179 -15.50 7.07 7.90
CA ALA A 179 -16.30 7.03 9.12
C ALA A 179 -15.47 7.22 10.40
N ALA A 180 -14.14 7.17 10.34
CA ALA A 180 -13.25 7.55 11.44
C ALA A 180 -13.30 9.08 11.69
N GLN A 181 -14.45 9.55 12.20
CA GLN A 181 -14.74 10.96 12.45
C GLN A 181 -14.78 11.25 13.94
N ARG A 182 -14.57 12.53 14.30
CA ARG A 182 -14.77 13.01 15.67
C ARG A 182 -16.09 13.79 15.73
N PRO A 183 -17.07 13.38 16.54
CA PRO A 183 -18.33 14.09 16.67
C PRO A 183 -18.13 15.58 16.98
N GLY A 184 -18.85 16.45 16.27
CA GLY A 184 -18.76 17.90 16.42
C GLY A 184 -17.51 18.55 15.81
N LYS A 185 -16.68 17.82 15.07
CA LYS A 185 -15.56 18.36 14.28
C LYS A 185 -15.86 18.31 12.78
N PRO A 186 -15.19 19.15 11.97
CA PRO A 186 -15.30 19.04 10.51
C PRO A 186 -14.92 17.65 10.03
N ARG A 187 -15.72 17.12 9.10
CA ARG A 187 -15.47 15.84 8.46
C ARG A 187 -14.22 15.90 7.60
N LYS A 188 -13.36 14.88 7.70
CA LYS A 188 -12.13 14.77 6.91
C LYS A 188 -11.87 13.31 6.52
N ILE A 189 -11.08 13.09 5.48
CA ILE A 189 -10.54 11.76 5.22
C ILE A 189 -9.54 11.45 6.34
N ASP A 190 -9.69 10.31 7.02
CA ASP A 190 -8.74 9.92 8.05
C ASP A 190 -7.39 9.54 7.42
N PHE A 191 -6.32 10.19 7.89
CA PHE A 191 -4.98 10.04 7.34
C PHE A 191 -4.42 8.62 7.48
N PHE A 192 -4.72 7.93 8.58
CA PHE A 192 -4.21 6.58 8.78
C PHE A 192 -4.97 5.58 7.91
N HIS A 193 -6.29 5.70 7.87
CA HIS A 193 -7.13 4.75 7.15
C HIS A 193 -7.16 4.99 5.64
N LEU A 194 -6.84 6.19 5.14
CA LEU A 194 -6.73 6.41 3.68
C LEU A 194 -5.72 5.47 3.03
N HIS A 195 -4.69 5.03 3.75
CA HIS A 195 -3.70 4.08 3.24
C HIS A 195 -4.30 2.70 2.93
N THR A 196 -5.35 2.31 3.66
CA THR A 196 -6.08 1.07 3.37
C THR A 196 -6.81 1.17 2.02
N VAL A 197 -7.35 2.35 1.71
CA VAL A 197 -8.04 2.66 0.45
C VAL A 197 -7.03 2.78 -0.70
N THR A 198 -5.95 3.54 -0.54
CA THR A 198 -4.95 3.69 -1.60
C THR A 198 -4.27 2.36 -1.94
N ALA A 199 -4.04 1.48 -0.96
CA ALA A 199 -3.53 0.13 -1.19
C ALA A 199 -4.56 -0.82 -1.83
N ALA A 200 -5.87 -0.55 -1.73
CA ALA A 200 -6.90 -1.33 -2.42
C ALA A 200 -6.76 -1.25 -3.95
N LEU A 201 -6.33 -0.08 -4.46
CA LEU A 201 -6.02 0.12 -5.87
C LEU A 201 -4.93 -0.83 -6.37
N ALA A 202 -3.89 -1.07 -5.56
CA ALA A 202 -2.84 -2.02 -5.91
C ALA A 202 -3.38 -3.45 -6.02
N MET A 203 -4.34 -3.84 -5.17
CA MET A 203 -4.97 -5.16 -5.25
C MET A 203 -5.74 -5.34 -6.55
N ALA A 204 -6.51 -4.33 -6.98
CA ALA A 204 -7.21 -4.36 -8.25
C ALA A 204 -6.26 -4.60 -9.44
N VAL A 205 -5.10 -3.92 -9.44
CA VAL A 205 -4.08 -4.10 -10.47
C VAL A 205 -3.49 -5.52 -10.43
N LEU A 206 -3.15 -6.03 -9.24
CA LEU A 206 -2.51 -7.34 -9.08
C LEU A 206 -3.45 -8.48 -9.46
N ILE A 207 -4.71 -8.47 -9.01
CA ILE A 207 -5.64 -9.56 -9.32
C ILE A 207 -6.06 -9.59 -10.81
N ALA A 208 -5.97 -8.45 -11.50
CA ALA A 208 -6.20 -8.37 -12.95
C ALA A 208 -5.05 -8.97 -13.79
N GLN A 209 -3.88 -9.25 -13.20
CA GLN A 209 -2.74 -9.77 -13.95
C GLN A 209 -2.95 -11.23 -14.37
N PRO A 210 -2.90 -11.58 -15.68
CA PRO A 210 -3.15 -12.94 -16.13
C PRO A 210 -2.01 -13.92 -15.79
N TRP A 211 -0.84 -13.40 -15.42
CA TRP A 211 0.38 -14.16 -15.13
C TRP A 211 0.56 -14.48 -13.63
N ILE A 212 -0.32 -13.97 -12.77
CA ILE A 212 -0.35 -14.31 -11.34
C ILE A 212 -1.35 -15.46 -11.17
N ASP A 213 -0.93 -16.52 -10.50
CA ASP A 213 -1.79 -17.67 -10.23
C ASP A 213 -3.00 -17.30 -9.38
N ALA A 214 -4.14 -17.94 -9.67
CA ALA A 214 -5.40 -17.65 -8.99
C ALA A 214 -5.32 -17.89 -7.47
N ALA A 215 -4.54 -18.88 -7.02
CA ALA A 215 -4.27 -19.13 -5.61
C ALA A 215 -3.47 -17.99 -4.96
N VAL A 216 -2.50 -17.41 -5.68
CA VAL A 216 -1.73 -16.25 -5.20
C VAL A 216 -2.62 -15.01 -5.12
N LYS A 217 -3.51 -14.80 -6.09
CA LYS A 217 -4.49 -13.71 -6.04
C LYS A 217 -5.42 -13.83 -4.84
N ALA A 218 -5.94 -15.03 -4.59
CA ALA A 218 -6.76 -15.30 -3.41
C ALA A 218 -5.98 -15.02 -2.12
N ARG A 219 -4.72 -15.44 -2.06
CA ARG A 219 -3.82 -15.17 -0.93
C ARG A 219 -3.60 -13.66 -0.73
N LEU A 220 -3.34 -12.88 -1.77
CA LEU A 220 -3.21 -11.42 -1.69
C LEU A 220 -4.49 -10.78 -1.13
N MET A 221 -5.64 -11.20 -1.66
CA MET A 221 -6.96 -10.74 -1.22
C MET A 221 -7.31 -11.19 0.20
N GLU A 222 -6.71 -12.27 0.69
CA GLU A 222 -6.84 -12.71 2.08
C GLU A 222 -5.92 -11.91 3.02
N TRP A 223 -4.68 -11.65 2.61
CA TRP A 223 -3.70 -10.93 3.42
C TRP A 223 -4.03 -9.46 3.58
N LYS A 224 -4.49 -8.79 2.53
CA LYS A 224 -4.75 -7.35 2.57
C LYS A 224 -5.79 -6.95 3.65
N PRO A 225 -7.00 -7.52 3.72
CA PRO A 225 -7.96 -7.22 4.79
C PRO A 225 -7.48 -7.60 6.19
N ARG A 226 -6.67 -8.67 6.31
CA ARG A 226 -6.08 -9.05 7.59
C ARG A 226 -5.08 -8.00 8.09
N VAL A 227 -4.24 -7.48 7.20
CA VAL A 227 -3.31 -6.39 7.51
C VAL A 227 -4.07 -5.10 7.81
N ASP A 228 -5.13 -4.79 7.06
CA ASP A 228 -5.99 -3.63 7.35
C ASP A 228 -6.63 -3.73 8.75
N MET A 229 -7.04 -4.93 9.17
CA MET A 229 -7.57 -5.17 10.52
C MET A 229 -6.48 -4.95 11.58
N VAL A 230 -5.27 -5.48 11.38
CA VAL A 230 -4.13 -5.21 12.27
C VAL A 230 -3.85 -3.71 12.34
N TRP A 231 -3.89 -3.01 11.21
CA TRP A 231 -3.72 -1.57 11.14
C TRP A 231 -4.80 -0.82 11.92
N TYR A 232 -6.07 -1.22 11.77
CA TYR A 232 -7.20 -0.66 12.52
C TYR A 232 -7.05 -0.82 14.02
N VAL A 233 -6.73 -2.02 14.49
CA VAL A 233 -6.45 -2.28 15.91
C VAL A 233 -5.26 -1.46 16.37
N SER A 234 -4.19 -1.39 15.56
CA SER A 234 -2.99 -0.61 15.89
C SER A 234 -3.24 0.89 15.98
N SER A 235 -4.27 1.39 15.30
CA SER A 235 -4.71 2.80 15.34
C SER A 235 -5.72 3.06 16.47
N GLY A 236 -5.88 2.11 17.40
CA GLY A 236 -6.70 2.24 18.59
C GLY A 236 -8.14 1.77 18.43
N ALA A 237 -8.47 1.08 17.32
CA ALA A 237 -9.81 0.60 16.99
C ALA A 237 -10.87 1.69 17.18
N VAL A 238 -10.65 2.82 16.51
CA VAL A 238 -11.48 4.03 16.64
C VAL A 238 -12.94 3.74 16.26
N GLU A 239 -13.87 4.34 16.98
CA GLU A 239 -15.29 4.23 16.66
C GLU A 239 -15.56 4.78 15.25
N LEU A 240 -16.38 4.06 14.48
CA LEU A 240 -16.72 4.40 13.11
C LEU A 240 -18.15 4.94 13.07
N HIS A 241 -18.29 6.20 12.68
CA HIS A 241 -19.53 6.96 12.66
C HIS A 241 -20.11 7.00 11.25
N LEU A 242 -20.87 5.97 10.88
CA LEU A 242 -21.50 5.87 9.56
C LEU A 242 -22.46 7.04 9.28
N GLU A 243 -23.08 7.57 10.34
CA GLU A 243 -23.94 8.75 10.32
C GLU A 243 -23.23 10.04 9.90
N GLU A 244 -21.91 10.08 9.94
CA GLU A 244 -21.13 11.20 9.42
C GLU A 244 -20.86 11.09 7.91
N VAL A 245 -21.00 9.89 7.34
CA VAL A 245 -20.75 9.61 5.92
C VAL A 245 -22.05 9.70 5.11
N LEU A 246 -23.11 8.98 5.51
CA LEU A 246 -24.32 8.84 4.69
C LEU A 246 -25.03 10.17 4.35
N PRO A 247 -25.19 11.14 5.26
CA PRO A 247 -25.82 12.42 4.94
C PRO A 247 -24.81 13.47 4.47
N TYR A 248 -23.56 13.09 4.15
CA TYR A 248 -22.54 14.05 3.72
C TYR A 248 -22.93 14.72 2.41
N SER A 249 -22.95 16.05 2.44
CA SER A 249 -23.12 16.87 1.25
C SER A 249 -21.76 17.45 0.85
N PRO A 250 -21.28 17.20 -0.37
CA PRO A 250 -20.01 17.75 -0.83
C PRO A 250 -20.08 19.28 -0.86
N GLY A 251 -18.98 19.94 -0.47
CA GLY A 251 -18.83 21.39 -0.56
C GLY A 251 -18.33 21.81 -1.93
N ALA A 252 -17.03 22.14 -2.03
CA ALA A 252 -16.40 22.58 -3.27
C ALA A 252 -16.48 21.55 -4.42
N SER A 253 -16.68 20.27 -4.11
CA SER A 253 -16.85 19.20 -5.10
C SER A 253 -18.31 18.94 -5.49
N ALA A 254 -19.27 19.75 -5.01
CA ALA A 254 -20.68 19.59 -5.37
C ALA A 254 -20.88 19.64 -6.89
N GLY A 255 -21.54 18.63 -7.43
CA GLY A 255 -21.82 18.51 -8.86
C GLY A 255 -20.64 18.07 -9.75
N MET A 256 -19.46 17.81 -9.17
CA MET A 256 -18.35 17.22 -9.93
C MET A 256 -18.62 15.75 -10.26
N GLY A 257 -18.45 15.37 -11.53
CA GLY A 257 -18.30 13.98 -11.91
C GLY A 257 -16.88 13.48 -11.65
N TRP A 258 -16.62 12.20 -11.92
CA TRP A 258 -15.30 11.60 -11.72
C TRP A 258 -14.19 12.34 -12.47
N ARG A 259 -14.44 12.78 -13.70
CA ARG A 259 -13.44 13.47 -14.52
C ARG A 259 -13.03 14.80 -13.90
N GLU A 260 -14.01 15.59 -13.45
CA GLU A 260 -13.79 16.87 -12.80
C GLU A 260 -13.09 16.70 -11.46
N LEU A 261 -13.49 15.68 -10.68
CA LEU A 261 -12.86 15.35 -9.41
C LEU A 261 -11.39 14.93 -9.61
N TYR A 262 -11.07 14.11 -10.62
CA TYR A 262 -9.69 13.76 -10.96
C TYR A 262 -8.85 14.99 -11.31
N GLY A 263 -9.41 15.93 -12.07
CA GLY A 263 -8.73 17.19 -12.37
C GLY A 263 -8.42 18.00 -11.10
N ALA A 264 -9.38 18.07 -10.17
CA ALA A 264 -9.24 18.82 -8.93
C ALA A 264 -8.20 18.22 -7.96
N VAL A 265 -8.09 16.90 -7.87
CA VAL A 265 -7.17 16.26 -6.90
C VAL A 265 -5.72 16.22 -7.39
N ARG A 266 -5.47 16.30 -8.72
CA ARG A 266 -4.12 16.25 -9.31
C ARG A 266 -3.26 17.49 -9.03
N VAL A 267 -3.90 18.61 -8.67
CA VAL A 267 -3.25 19.89 -8.36
C VAL A 267 -2.99 20.05 -6.86
N VAL A 268 -3.40 19.09 -6.03
CA VAL A 268 -3.11 19.08 -4.60
C VAL A 268 -1.69 18.52 -4.39
N HIS A 269 -0.88 19.23 -3.59
CA HIS A 269 0.47 18.80 -3.22
C HIS A 269 0.43 17.99 -1.92
N ASP A 270 0.10 16.69 -2.02
CA ASP A 270 -0.07 15.76 -0.89
C ASP A 270 0.61 14.39 -1.12
N ASP A 271 1.72 14.35 -1.86
CA ASP A 271 2.39 13.12 -2.31
C ASP A 271 1.46 12.17 -3.11
N GLY A 272 0.39 12.72 -3.67
CA GLY A 272 -0.60 12.03 -4.49
C GLY A 272 -1.53 11.11 -3.68
N GLN A 273 -1.65 11.30 -2.37
CA GLN A 273 -2.52 10.49 -1.51
C GLN A 273 -3.99 10.60 -1.96
N LEU A 274 -4.49 11.82 -2.16
CA LEU A 274 -5.87 12.07 -2.55
C LEU A 274 -6.17 11.56 -3.98
N ALA A 275 -5.22 11.69 -4.90
CA ALA A 275 -5.36 11.14 -6.25
C ALA A 275 -5.48 9.60 -6.23
N LYS A 276 -4.64 8.92 -5.45
CA LYS A 276 -4.72 7.46 -5.24
C LYS A 276 -6.02 7.06 -4.55
N PHE A 277 -6.47 7.86 -3.57
CA PHE A 277 -7.70 7.61 -2.83
C PHE A 277 -8.93 7.67 -3.75
N VAL A 278 -9.06 8.74 -4.55
CA VAL A 278 -10.14 8.88 -5.53
C VAL A 278 -10.08 7.77 -6.59
N GLY A 279 -8.87 7.43 -7.07
CA GLY A 279 -8.66 6.33 -8.00
C GLY A 279 -9.12 4.97 -7.46
N ALA A 280 -8.82 4.68 -6.19
CA ALA A 280 -9.28 3.48 -5.50
C ALA A 280 -10.80 3.44 -5.36
N LEU A 281 -11.44 4.54 -4.96
CA LEU A 281 -12.89 4.62 -4.84
C LEU A 281 -13.59 4.42 -6.18
N ARG A 282 -13.09 5.05 -7.25
CA ARG A 282 -13.63 4.85 -8.60
C ARG A 282 -13.45 3.40 -9.06
N THR A 283 -12.30 2.79 -8.79
CA THR A 283 -12.06 1.38 -9.12
C THR A 283 -13.06 0.49 -8.36
N GLY A 284 -13.28 0.77 -7.07
CA GLY A 284 -14.27 0.03 -6.27
C GLY A 284 -15.71 0.19 -6.73
N GLU A 285 -16.07 1.33 -7.34
CA GLU A 285 -17.41 1.54 -7.94
C GLU A 285 -17.62 0.72 -9.22
N GLU A 286 -16.55 0.39 -9.95
CA GLU A 286 -16.61 -0.33 -11.23
C GLU A 286 -16.61 -1.86 -11.09
N VAL A 287 -16.28 -2.39 -9.90
CA VAL A 287 -16.20 -3.83 -9.58
C VAL A 287 -17.55 -4.33 -9.10
#